data_AF-A0A1W1BPJ0-F1
#
_entry.id   AF-A0A1W1BPJ0-F1
#
_cell.length_a   1.000
_cell.length_b   1.000
_cell.length_c   1.000
_cell.angle_alpha   90.00
_cell.angle_beta   90.00
_cell.angle_gamma   90.00
#
_symmetry.space_group_name_H-M   'P 1'
#
loop_
_entity.id
_entity.type
_entity.pdbx_description
1 polymer ?
#
loop_
_entity_poly.entity_id
_entity_poly.type
_entity_poly.pdbx_seq_one_letter_code
_entity_poly.pdbx_strand_id
1 'polypeptide(L)'
;MMSLELDVKIGVGTKVILGVKASSVAIAKDFSGELSYANQLELVIQNIQEGELLCSLDLKAKNFELESIITLASKNRMKLQVTDTITALIKSSDLYITAVL
;
A
#
# COMPACT_ATOMS: atom_id res chain seq x y z
N MET A 1 -8.84 12.33 1.72
CA MET A 1 -8.83 13.30 0.61
C MET A 1 -10.20 13.20 -0.06
N MET A 2 -10.87 14.32 -0.36
CA MET A 2 -12.05 14.30 -1.25
C MET A 2 -11.62 13.74 -2.60
N SER A 3 -12.58 13.14 -3.32
CA SER A 3 -12.50 12.56 -4.68
C SER A 3 -11.31 13.05 -5.52
N LEU A 4 -10.73 12.20 -6.37
CA LEU A 4 -9.58 12.47 -7.25
C LEU A 4 -9.66 13.75 -8.13
N GLU A 5 -10.70 14.60 -8.02
CA GLU A 5 -10.97 15.84 -8.78
C GLU A 5 -10.39 15.72 -10.18
N LEU A 6 -10.80 14.62 -10.83
CA LEU A 6 -10.24 14.19 -12.10
C LEU A 6 -10.44 15.33 -13.07
N ASP A 7 -9.34 15.88 -13.60
CA ASP A 7 -9.39 16.83 -14.70
C ASP A 7 -10.27 16.23 -15.81
N VAL A 8 -11.09 17.06 -16.44
CA VAL A 8 -12.04 16.72 -17.53
C VAL A 8 -11.36 15.89 -18.65
N LYS A 9 -10.03 15.92 -18.72
CA LYS A 9 -9.21 15.16 -19.68
C LYS A 9 -9.01 13.67 -19.37
N ILE A 10 -9.42 13.18 -18.20
CA ILE A 10 -9.23 11.75 -17.85
C ILE A 10 -10.44 10.93 -18.28
N GLY A 11 -10.21 10.01 -19.22
CA GLY A 11 -11.21 9.11 -19.77
C GLY A 11 -10.82 7.64 -19.67
N VAL A 12 -11.73 6.75 -20.05
CA VAL A 12 -11.45 5.32 -20.15
C VAL A 12 -10.34 5.09 -21.18
N GLY A 13 -9.32 4.34 -20.78
CA GLY A 13 -8.15 4.03 -21.63
C GLY A 13 -6.96 4.97 -21.42
N THR A 14 -7.12 6.07 -20.69
CA THR A 14 -5.99 6.94 -20.30
C THR A 14 -5.02 6.15 -19.43
N LYS A 15 -3.73 6.16 -19.81
CA LYS A 15 -2.66 5.60 -18.97
C LYS A 15 -2.24 6.64 -17.94
N VAL A 16 -2.09 6.21 -16.69
CA VAL A 16 -1.73 7.09 -15.58
C VAL A 16 -0.74 6.40 -14.66
N ILE A 17 0.02 7.21 -13.92
CA ILE A 17 0.77 6.75 -12.75
C ILE A 17 -0.06 7.08 -11.51
N LEU A 18 -0.27 6.08 -10.66
CA LEU A 18 -0.94 6.24 -9.38
C LEU A 18 0.08 6.39 -8.26
N GLY A 19 -0.27 7.20 -7.27
CA GLY A 19 0.46 7.36 -6.02
C GLY A 19 -0.43 7.09 -4.81
N VAL A 20 0.22 6.73 -3.71
CA VAL A 20 -0.36 6.59 -2.38
C VAL A 20 0.71 6.97 -1.37
N LYS A 21 0.32 7.54 -0.23
CA LYS A 21 1.25 7.78 0.88
C LYS A 21 1.56 6.46 1.58
N ALA A 22 2.83 6.21 1.92
CA ALA A 22 3.22 4.99 2.64
C ALA A 22 2.46 4.78 3.96
N SER A 23 2.13 5.87 4.66
CA SER A 23 1.32 5.84 5.90
C SER A 23 -0.16 5.45 5.69
N SER A 24 -0.64 5.43 4.44
CA SER A 24 -2.01 5.04 4.08
C SER A 24 -2.09 3.60 3.52
N VAL A 25 -0.96 2.90 3.45
CA VAL A 25 -0.90 1.50 3.04
C VAL A 25 -0.95 0.62 4.29
N ALA A 26 -2.08 -0.05 4.52
CA ALA A 26 -2.21 -0.99 5.63
C ALA A 26 -1.72 -2.40 5.24
N ILE A 27 -1.31 -3.19 6.22
CA ILE A 27 -0.78 -4.54 6.01
C ILE A 27 -1.72 -5.57 6.63
N ALA A 28 -2.06 -6.59 5.86
CA ALA A 28 -2.68 -7.82 6.33
C ALA A 28 -1.74 -9.01 6.10
N LYS A 29 -1.71 -9.93 7.08
CA LYS A 29 -1.02 -11.22 7.00
C LYS A 29 -2.03 -12.28 7.45
N ASP A 30 -2.19 -13.33 6.64
CA ASP A 30 -3.11 -14.46 6.89
C ASP A 30 -4.56 -14.02 7.20
N PHE A 31 -5.03 -12.92 6.59
CA PHE A 31 -6.36 -12.40 6.85
C PHE A 31 -7.44 -13.21 6.11
N SER A 32 -8.55 -13.48 6.81
CA SER A 32 -9.77 -14.04 6.25
C SER A 32 -10.97 -13.17 6.60
N GLY A 33 -11.84 -12.89 5.63
CA GLY A 33 -13.06 -12.11 5.83
C GLY A 33 -13.22 -11.02 4.77
N GLU A 34 -14.10 -10.07 5.04
CA GLU A 34 -14.37 -8.94 4.15
C GLU A 34 -13.71 -7.65 4.65
N LEU A 35 -13.19 -6.86 3.71
CA LEU A 35 -12.54 -5.58 3.98
C LEU A 35 -13.09 -4.51 3.07
N SER A 36 -13.28 -3.30 3.59
CA SER A 36 -13.65 -2.11 2.80
C SER A 36 -12.48 -1.52 1.98
N TYR A 37 -11.41 -2.29 1.81
CA TYR A 37 -10.25 -1.95 1.00
C TYR A 37 -10.42 -2.58 -0.38
N ALA A 38 -10.83 -1.78 -1.36
CA ALA A 38 -11.06 -2.26 -2.72
C ALA A 38 -9.75 -2.65 -3.45
N ASN A 39 -8.61 -2.07 -3.04
CA ASN A 39 -7.30 -2.41 -3.59
C ASN A 39 -6.57 -3.29 -2.57
N GLN A 40 -6.40 -4.55 -2.93
CA GLN A 40 -5.72 -5.57 -2.13
C GLN A 40 -4.63 -6.19 -3.00
N LEU A 41 -3.37 -5.93 -2.65
CA LEU A 41 -2.22 -6.25 -3.48
C LEU A 41 -1.30 -7.21 -2.73
N GLU A 42 -1.09 -8.41 -3.27
CA GLU A 42 -0.14 -9.36 -2.72
C GLU A 42 1.30 -8.94 -3.04
N LEU A 43 2.12 -8.82 -2.00
CA LEU A 43 3.49 -8.32 -2.07
C LEU A 43 4.39 -9.13 -1.12
N VAL A 44 5.69 -9.13 -1.42
CA VAL A 44 6.69 -9.73 -0.54
C VAL A 44 7.48 -8.64 0.16
N ILE A 45 7.64 -8.75 1.47
CA ILE A 45 8.49 -7.85 2.26
C ILE A 45 9.95 -8.08 1.88
N GLN A 46 10.61 -7.07 1.34
CA GLN A 46 12.04 -7.11 0.97
C GLN A 46 12.94 -6.63 2.11
N ASN A 47 12.47 -5.63 2.87
CA ASN A 47 13.23 -5.03 3.94
C ASN A 47 12.29 -4.43 5.00
N ILE A 48 12.77 -4.36 6.24
CA ILE A 48 12.05 -3.77 7.37
C ILE A 48 13.03 -2.84 8.09
N GLN A 49 12.70 -1.56 8.16
CA GLN A 49 13.48 -0.56 8.89
C GLN A 49 12.74 -0.21 10.18
N GLU A 50 13.27 -0.65 11.31
CA GLU A 50 12.67 -0.40 12.63
C GLU A 50 13.18 0.93 13.21
N GLY A 51 12.26 1.85 13.50
CA GLY A 51 12.48 2.98 14.40
C GLY A 51 11.93 2.68 15.79
N GLU A 52 11.87 3.69 16.66
CA GLU A 52 11.42 3.50 18.05
C GLU A 52 9.92 3.21 18.18
N LEU A 53 9.08 3.93 17.40
CA LEU A 53 7.63 3.80 17.45
C LEU A 53 7.04 3.23 16.15
N LEU A 54 7.66 3.59 15.03
CA LEU A 54 7.23 3.23 13.67
C LEU A 54 8.31 2.36 13.02
N CYS A 55 7.90 1.61 12.01
CA CYS A 55 8.80 0.94 11.10
C CYS A 55 8.32 1.14 9.66
N SER A 56 9.28 1.20 8.73
CA SER A 56 9.00 1.19 7.30
C SER A 56 9.19 -0.22 6.74
N LEU A 57 8.33 -0.60 5.82
CA LEU A 57 8.35 -1.87 5.09
C LEU A 57 8.54 -1.56 3.61
N ASP A 58 9.63 -2.09 3.04
CA ASP A 58 9.84 -2.09 1.60
C ASP A 58 9.17 -3.33 1.00
N LEU A 59 8.19 -3.13 0.14
CA LEU A 59 7.31 -4.16 -0.40
C LEU A 59 7.51 -4.28 -1.90
N LYS A 60 7.53 -5.50 -2.41
CA LYS A 60 7.77 -5.76 -3.83
C LYS A 60 6.76 -6.73 -4.43
N ALA A 61 6.22 -6.34 -5.58
CA ALA A 61 5.52 -7.21 -6.52
C ALA A 61 6.41 -7.42 -7.74
N LYS A 62 5.99 -8.28 -8.67
CA LYS A 62 6.75 -8.55 -9.90
C LYS A 62 7.08 -7.27 -10.70
N ASN A 63 6.16 -6.30 -10.72
CA ASN A 63 6.20 -5.19 -11.67
C ASN A 63 6.27 -3.81 -10.99
N PHE A 64 6.18 -3.74 -9.67
CA PHE A 64 6.19 -2.46 -8.93
C PHE A 64 6.64 -2.66 -7.48
N GLU A 65 6.99 -1.54 -6.85
CA GLU A 65 7.40 -1.46 -5.45
C GLU A 65 6.47 -0.51 -4.70
N LEU A 66 6.27 -0.78 -3.41
CA LEU A 66 5.48 0.04 -2.49
C LEU A 66 6.20 0.14 -1.15
N GLU A 67 5.93 1.22 -0.43
CA GLU A 67 6.36 1.38 0.95
C GLU A 67 5.13 1.42 1.86
N SER A 68 5.25 0.87 3.06
CA SER A 68 4.23 1.00 4.10
C SER A 68 4.89 1.42 5.42
N ILE A 69 4.29 2.39 6.10
CA ILE A 69 4.71 2.78 7.46
C ILE A 69 3.65 2.29 8.44
N ILE A 70 4.06 1.39 9.33
CA ILE A 70 3.22 0.84 10.41
C ILE A 70 3.90 1.04 11.77
N THR A 71 3.15 0.84 12.86
CA THR A 71 3.76 0.85 14.19
C THR A 71 4.66 -0.37 14.40
N LEU A 72 5.78 -0.18 15.11
CA LEU A 72 6.67 -1.28 15.51
C LEU A 72 5.89 -2.34 16.31
N ALA A 73 4.94 -1.91 17.15
CA ALA A 73 4.05 -2.80 17.88
C ALA A 73 3.21 -3.70 16.96
N SER A 74 2.72 -3.18 15.82
CA SER A 74 1.97 -3.98 14.84
C SER A 74 2.87 -4.98 14.13
N LYS A 75 4.06 -4.54 13.67
CA LYS A 75 5.08 -5.40 13.08
C LYS A 75 5.38 -6.59 13.99
N ASN A 76 5.62 -6.33 15.28
CA ASN A 76 5.95 -7.35 16.28
C ASN A 76 4.77 -8.28 16.59
N ARG A 77 3.56 -7.73 16.80
CA ARG A 77 2.34 -8.51 17.05
C ARG A 77 2.02 -9.45 15.89
N MET A 78 2.21 -8.98 14.65
CA MET A 78 1.99 -9.75 13.42
C MET A 78 3.18 -10.66 13.07
N LYS A 79 4.30 -10.55 13.79
CA LYS A 79 5.54 -11.29 13.53
C LYS A 79 5.98 -11.18 12.07
N LEU A 80 5.93 -9.97 11.52
CA LEU A 80 6.37 -9.73 10.15
C LEU A 80 7.87 -9.95 10.02
N GLN A 81 8.27 -10.58 8.93
CA GLN A 81 9.65 -10.90 8.59
C GLN A 81 9.91 -10.56 7.13
N VAL A 82 11.18 -10.26 6.81
CA VAL A 82 11.62 -10.23 5.42
C VAL A 82 11.29 -11.58 4.78
N THR A 83 10.89 -11.57 3.51
CA THR A 83 10.36 -12.71 2.73
C THR A 83 8.93 -13.15 3.02
N ASP A 84 8.26 -12.56 4.02
CA ASP A 84 6.82 -12.80 4.20
C ASP A 84 6.04 -12.31 2.98
N THR A 85 5.08 -13.12 2.55
CA THR A 85 4.02 -12.71 1.62
C THR A 85 2.88 -12.09 2.43
N ILE A 86 2.50 -10.87 2.07
CA ILE A 86 1.44 -10.10 2.75
C ILE A 86 0.49 -9.50 1.73
N THR A 87 -0.65 -9.00 2.20
CA THR A 87 -1.57 -8.19 1.41
C THR A 87 -1.47 -6.73 1.85
N ALA A 88 -1.02 -5.86 0.95
CA ALA A 88 -1.16 -4.42 1.13
C ALA A 88 -2.59 -4.01 0.81
N LEU A 89 -3.17 -3.23 1.72
CA LEU A 89 -4.55 -2.77 1.69
C LEU A 89 -4.55 -1.26 1.50
N ILE A 90 -5.13 -0.80 0.39
CA ILE A 90 -5.20 0.63 0.05
C ILE A 90 -6.66 1.02 -0.17
N LYS A 91 -7.16 2.00 0.59
CA LYS A 91 -8.49 2.56 0.32
C LYS A 91 -8.44 3.35 -0.98
N SER A 92 -9.47 3.20 -1.80
CA SER A 92 -9.57 3.96 -3.05
C SER A 92 -9.51 5.48 -2.85
N SER A 93 -9.95 5.97 -1.68
CA SER A 93 -9.88 7.38 -1.29
C SER A 93 -8.48 7.91 -0.98
N ASP A 94 -7.48 7.04 -0.85
CA ASP A 94 -6.08 7.40 -0.56
C ASP A 94 -5.19 7.33 -1.81
N LEU A 95 -5.71 6.81 -2.91
CA LEU A 95 -5.04 6.83 -4.22
C LEU A 95 -5.21 8.20 -4.88
N TYR A 96 -4.18 8.63 -5.60
CA TYR A 96 -4.19 9.83 -6.43
C TYR A 96 -3.41 9.59 -7.72
N ILE A 97 -3.70 10.38 -8.74
CA ILE A 97 -2.93 10.35 -9.99
C ILE A 97 -1.74 11.29 -9.84
N THR A 98 -0.54 10.76 -10.01
CA THR A 98 0.69 11.54 -10.00
C THR A 98 1.00 12.12 -11.37
N ALA A 99 0.70 11.38 -12.44
CA ALA A 99 0.91 11.80 -13.82
C ALA A 99 -0.03 11.09 -14.80
N VAL A 100 -0.34 11.75 -15.90
CA VAL A 100 -0.98 11.16 -17.09
C VAL A 100 0.11 10.86 -18.12
N LEU A 101 0.06 9.67 -18.74
CA LEU A 101 1.06 9.15 -19.69
C LEU A 101 0.61 9.27 -21.14
#